data_AF-A0A1J5T9Y8-F1
#
_entry.id   AF-A0A1J5T9Y8-F1
#
_cell.length_a   1.000
_cell.length_b   1.000
_cell.length_c   1.000
_cell.angle_alpha   90.00
_cell.angle_beta   90.00
_cell.angle_gamma   90.00
#
_symmetry.space_group_name_H-M   'P 1'
#
loop_
_entity.id
_entity.type
_entity.pdbx_description
1 polymer ?
#
loop_
_entity_poly.entity_id
_entity_poly.type
_entity_poly.pdbx_seq_one_letter_code
_entity_poly.pdbx_strand_id
1 'polypeptide(L)'
;MYFGQIRILCVLCALVLAGCTTPVSTNIKPSAEHVAKYSDMSDLNVVATLEKNVNDARKANMPFLAPSYFREASQVLSESQSALGNKSRDVLVSNAAKADAILEKGRGIMAIVQYRFAKELEYKAQLDEHDAPRLLPREYDKVIGDLSGLIGKVEREQPENIDREKAALLQSMLDLVIKTIQEGALHESELINADNKMKNADRQAPVTYAQALRVYQDAKSQIAAAHHDKELVQRLGAEATFAARHAQQVNDRVALLQAQLKISAASVTSMGGAMSSGGVQENVQPEGKASVAERVTLEKIVLQEEDQLRSISSALKLKDLRDLPLDKQVEEIKRAAGDAVNQPNGAAAIQDYEERLKAANNGIQQGVAELEQKDRQLAEKDDLLSRKDKQLADKDKQLTEKDSQIKTLKKKLQTMKLL
;
A
#
# COMPACT_ATOMS: atom_id res chain seq x y z
N MET A 1 32.88 47.18 -16.38
CA MET A 1 33.77 46.11 -16.89
C MET A 1 34.84 45.84 -15.85
N TYR A 2 34.70 44.79 -15.04
CA TYR A 2 35.79 44.05 -14.39
C TYR A 2 35.19 42.73 -13.90
N PHE A 3 35.27 41.73 -14.76
CA PHE A 3 35.03 40.32 -14.45
C PHE A 3 36.39 39.70 -14.15
N GLY A 4 36.55 38.98 -13.05
CA GLY A 4 37.80 38.27 -12.80
C GLY A 4 37.89 37.54 -11.46
N GLN A 5 37.57 36.24 -11.52
CA GLN A 5 38.07 35.17 -10.65
C GLN A 5 37.54 35.06 -9.21
N ILE A 6 36.58 34.15 -9.02
CA ILE A 6 36.43 33.36 -7.81
C ILE A 6 36.33 31.89 -8.23
N ARG A 7 37.46 31.16 -8.16
CA ARG A 7 37.48 29.69 -8.20
C ARG A 7 37.28 29.20 -6.77
N ILE A 8 36.05 28.82 -6.42
CA ILE A 8 35.77 28.07 -5.19
C ILE A 8 36.14 26.61 -5.45
N LEU A 9 37.22 26.19 -4.80
CA LEU A 9 37.70 24.83 -4.73
C LEU A 9 36.80 24.05 -3.75
N CYS A 10 35.74 23.42 -4.24
CA CYS A 10 34.97 22.44 -3.48
C CYS A 10 35.72 21.09 -3.45
N VAL A 11 36.63 20.93 -2.49
CA VAL A 11 37.07 19.60 -2.04
C VAL A 11 35.99 19.08 -1.10
N LEU A 12 34.98 18.40 -1.65
CA LEU A 12 34.02 17.64 -0.84
C LEU A 12 34.63 16.26 -0.59
N CYS A 13 35.12 16.06 0.64
CA CYS A 13 35.55 14.77 1.17
C CYS A 13 34.37 13.80 1.16
N ALA A 14 34.35 12.86 0.20
CA ALA A 14 33.58 11.63 0.33
C ALA A 14 34.35 10.69 1.26
N LEU A 15 34.14 10.86 2.57
CA LEU A 15 34.45 9.84 3.58
C LEU A 15 33.48 8.67 3.38
N VAL A 16 33.77 7.82 2.40
CA VAL A 16 33.21 6.47 2.36
C VAL A 16 33.89 5.73 3.51
N LEU A 17 33.19 5.66 4.65
CA LEU A 17 33.46 4.70 5.71
C LEU A 17 33.17 3.30 5.16
N ALA A 18 34.05 2.81 4.30
CA ALA A 18 34.22 1.37 4.12
C ALA A 18 34.76 0.86 5.45
N GLY A 19 33.86 0.31 6.28
CA GLY A 19 34.25 -0.51 7.41
C GLY A 19 35.00 -1.72 6.88
N CYS A 20 36.32 -1.59 6.71
CA CYS A 20 37.21 -2.69 6.46
C CYS A 20 37.14 -3.63 7.66
N THR A 21 36.25 -4.60 7.59
CA THR A 21 36.30 -5.76 8.48
C THR A 21 37.64 -6.44 8.22
N THR A 22 38.54 -6.39 9.20
CA THR A 22 39.79 -7.13 9.12
C THR A 22 39.45 -8.62 8.97
N PRO A 23 39.94 -9.30 7.92
CA PRO A 23 39.65 -10.71 7.73
C PRO A 23 40.23 -11.48 8.92
N VAL A 24 39.42 -12.41 9.46
CA VAL A 24 39.91 -13.39 10.42
C VAL A 24 40.86 -14.29 9.66
N SER A 25 42.17 -14.17 9.90
CA SER A 25 43.12 -15.15 9.38
C SER A 25 42.95 -16.42 10.21
N THR A 26 42.38 -17.45 9.60
CA THR A 26 42.26 -18.75 10.26
C THR A 26 43.61 -19.43 10.06
N ASN A 27 44.54 -19.25 11.01
CA ASN A 27 45.88 -19.85 10.95
C ASN A 27 45.81 -21.38 11.19
N ILE A 28 45.04 -22.06 10.35
CA ILE A 28 44.71 -23.47 10.40
C ILE A 28 45.81 -24.23 9.69
N LYS A 29 46.42 -25.17 10.40
CA LYS A 29 47.39 -26.11 9.85
C LYS A 29 46.66 -27.39 9.42
N PRO A 30 46.89 -27.90 8.20
CA PRO A 30 46.31 -29.17 7.77
C PRO A 30 46.85 -30.33 8.62
N SER A 31 46.01 -31.31 8.92
CA SER A 31 46.45 -32.56 9.56
C SER A 31 47.14 -33.48 8.53
N ALA A 32 47.82 -34.53 9.01
CA ALA A 32 48.40 -35.54 8.13
C ALA A 32 47.34 -36.23 7.24
N GLU A 33 46.12 -36.40 7.75
CA GLU A 33 44.98 -36.95 7.02
C GLU A 33 44.56 -36.05 5.85
N HIS A 34 44.56 -34.73 6.07
CA HIS A 34 44.28 -33.75 5.01
C HIS A 34 45.30 -33.85 3.89
N VAL A 35 46.58 -34.00 4.21
CA VAL A 35 47.66 -34.14 3.21
C VAL A 35 47.55 -35.47 2.47
N ALA A 36 47.29 -36.57 3.20
CA ALA A 36 47.15 -37.90 2.62
C ALA A 36 46.06 -37.98 1.54
N LYS A 37 44.93 -37.28 1.74
CA LYS A 37 43.81 -37.22 0.79
C LYS A 37 44.21 -36.81 -0.63
N TYR A 38 45.24 -35.97 -0.77
CA TYR A 38 45.71 -35.41 -2.04
C TYR A 38 47.02 -36.04 -2.53
N SER A 39 47.72 -36.79 -1.68
CA SER A 39 49.11 -37.23 -1.92
C SER A 39 49.27 -38.24 -3.05
N ASP A 40 48.19 -38.89 -3.48
CA ASP A 40 48.18 -39.88 -4.57
C ASP A 40 47.49 -39.37 -5.85
N MET A 41 46.99 -38.12 -5.82
CA MET A 41 46.30 -37.52 -6.97
C MET A 41 47.31 -36.89 -7.95
N SER A 42 46.92 -36.82 -9.22
CA SER A 42 47.61 -35.96 -10.20
C SER A 42 47.35 -34.49 -9.88
N ASP A 43 48.25 -33.59 -10.31
CA ASP A 43 48.14 -32.15 -10.06
C ASP A 43 46.78 -31.58 -10.50
N LEU A 44 46.28 -32.02 -11.66
CA LEU A 44 44.97 -31.63 -12.17
C LEU A 44 43.84 -32.12 -11.25
N ASN A 45 43.92 -33.36 -10.77
CA ASN A 45 42.91 -33.94 -9.89
C ASN A 45 42.93 -33.31 -8.49
N VAL A 46 44.08 -32.84 -8.01
CA VAL A 46 44.19 -32.08 -6.75
C VAL A 46 43.37 -30.79 -6.87
N VAL A 47 43.61 -29.99 -7.91
CA VAL A 47 42.91 -28.71 -8.11
C VAL A 47 41.42 -28.94 -8.39
N ALA A 48 41.06 -29.91 -9.22
CA ALA A 48 39.65 -30.23 -9.50
C ALA A 48 38.88 -30.71 -8.26
N THR A 49 39.51 -31.50 -7.40
CA THR A 49 38.91 -31.94 -6.14
C THR A 49 38.70 -30.77 -5.17
N LEU A 50 39.69 -29.88 -5.07
CA LEU A 50 39.57 -28.67 -4.25
C LEU A 50 38.43 -27.76 -4.76
N GLU A 51 38.38 -27.54 -6.07
CA GLU A 51 37.31 -26.75 -6.71
C GLU A 51 35.93 -27.33 -6.40
N LYS A 52 35.79 -28.66 -6.50
CA LYS A 52 34.56 -29.36 -6.12
C LYS A 52 34.21 -29.07 -4.65
N ASN A 53 35.15 -29.21 -3.71
CA ASN A 53 34.89 -29.01 -2.29
C ASN A 53 34.48 -27.57 -1.97
N VAL A 54 35.10 -26.56 -2.60
CA VAL A 54 34.72 -25.15 -2.47
C VAL A 54 33.31 -24.91 -3.06
N ASN A 55 32.99 -25.52 -4.19
CA ASN A 55 31.66 -25.42 -4.79
C ASN A 55 30.57 -26.10 -3.93
N ASP A 56 30.87 -27.24 -3.31
CA ASP A 56 29.97 -27.91 -2.37
C ASP A 56 29.74 -27.04 -1.12
N ALA A 57 30.78 -26.39 -0.60
CA ALA A 57 30.65 -25.42 0.49
C ALA A 57 29.79 -24.19 0.10
N ARG A 58 29.92 -23.70 -1.13
CA ARG A 58 29.08 -22.62 -1.66
C ARG A 58 27.61 -23.03 -1.68
N LYS A 59 27.30 -24.22 -2.20
CA LYS A 59 25.93 -24.78 -2.25
C LYS A 59 25.35 -24.98 -0.86
N ALA A 60 26.18 -25.34 0.12
CA ALA A 60 25.78 -25.45 1.52
C ALA A 60 25.58 -24.09 2.22
N ASN A 61 25.62 -22.97 1.48
CA ASN A 61 25.46 -21.61 2.01
C ASN A 61 26.55 -21.20 3.03
N MET A 62 27.75 -21.79 2.95
CA MET A 62 28.91 -21.34 3.72
C MET A 62 29.26 -19.86 3.49
N PRO A 63 29.08 -19.25 2.30
CA PRO A 63 29.35 -17.82 2.11
C PRO A 63 28.57 -16.89 3.05
N PHE A 64 27.40 -17.33 3.54
CA PHE A 64 26.59 -16.58 4.49
C PHE A 64 26.80 -17.06 5.93
N LEU A 65 26.87 -18.37 6.14
CA LEU A 65 26.92 -18.98 7.48
C LEU A 65 28.32 -19.03 8.10
N ALA A 66 29.37 -19.03 7.27
CA ALA A 66 30.76 -18.96 7.69
C ALA A 66 31.60 -18.17 6.65
N PRO A 67 31.30 -16.86 6.46
CA PRO A 67 31.87 -16.04 5.39
C PRO A 67 33.41 -15.96 5.42
N SER A 68 34.05 -15.90 6.58
CA SER A 68 35.52 -15.77 6.65
C SER A 68 36.21 -17.05 6.19
N TYR A 69 35.71 -18.20 6.64
CA TYR A 69 36.23 -19.52 6.24
C TYR A 69 36.04 -19.78 4.75
N PHE A 70 34.86 -19.46 4.21
CA PHE A 70 34.60 -19.61 2.78
C PHE A 70 35.53 -18.72 1.93
N ARG A 71 35.75 -17.48 2.36
CA ARG A 71 36.63 -16.54 1.66
C ARG A 71 38.07 -17.03 1.65
N GLU A 72 38.60 -17.49 2.79
CA GLU A 72 39.97 -18.01 2.86
C GLU A 72 40.14 -19.27 2.02
N ALA A 73 39.21 -20.24 2.08
CA ALA A 73 39.26 -21.43 1.24
C ALA A 73 39.18 -21.09 -0.27
N SER A 74 38.34 -20.13 -0.64
CA SER A 74 38.22 -19.65 -2.04
C SER A 74 39.51 -18.97 -2.52
N GLN A 75 40.20 -18.24 -1.64
CA GLN A 75 41.49 -17.64 -1.93
C GLN A 75 42.56 -18.73 -2.18
N VAL A 76 42.63 -19.74 -1.31
CA VAL A 76 43.58 -20.86 -1.47
C VAL A 76 43.31 -21.66 -2.74
N LEU A 77 42.04 -21.80 -3.16
CA LEU A 77 41.70 -22.38 -4.48
C LEU A 77 42.27 -21.54 -5.63
N SER A 78 42.08 -20.22 -5.60
CA SER A 78 42.63 -19.31 -6.63
C SER A 78 44.16 -19.39 -6.71
N GLU A 79 44.84 -19.47 -5.56
CA GLU A 79 46.28 -19.68 -5.46
C GLU A 79 46.70 -21.04 -6.04
N SER A 80 45.94 -22.09 -5.78
CA SER A 80 46.20 -23.45 -6.30
C SER A 80 45.99 -23.53 -7.82
N GLN A 81 44.97 -22.88 -8.35
CA GLN A 81 44.73 -22.78 -9.79
C GLN A 81 45.88 -22.07 -10.50
N SER A 82 46.39 -20.99 -9.90
CA SER A 82 47.54 -20.23 -10.45
C SER A 82 48.86 -21.00 -10.37
N ALA A 83 48.99 -21.88 -9.37
CA ALA A 83 50.17 -22.73 -9.15
C ALA A 83 50.22 -23.96 -10.07
N LEU A 84 49.10 -24.35 -10.69
CA LEU A 84 49.01 -25.51 -11.58
C LEU A 84 49.96 -25.36 -12.77
N GLY A 85 50.90 -26.30 -12.93
CA GLY A 85 51.95 -26.27 -13.96
C GLY A 85 53.11 -25.30 -13.69
N ASN A 86 53.02 -24.46 -12.66
CA ASN A 86 54.00 -23.42 -12.33
C ASN A 86 54.75 -23.65 -11.01
N LYS A 87 54.24 -24.52 -10.13
CA LYS A 87 54.80 -24.84 -8.81
C LYS A 87 54.94 -26.35 -8.62
N SER A 88 55.69 -26.75 -7.59
CA SER A 88 55.84 -28.16 -7.25
C SER A 88 54.53 -28.76 -6.77
N ARG A 89 54.39 -30.08 -6.98
CA ARG A 89 53.26 -30.88 -6.49
C ARG A 89 53.03 -30.72 -4.98
N ASP A 90 54.09 -30.66 -4.19
CA ASP A 90 54.00 -30.49 -2.74
C ASP A 90 53.28 -29.20 -2.34
N VAL A 91 53.45 -28.12 -3.12
CA VAL A 91 52.72 -26.85 -2.90
C VAL A 91 51.24 -27.02 -3.20
N LEU A 92 50.88 -27.71 -4.29
CA LEU A 92 49.48 -27.98 -4.65
C LEU A 92 48.78 -28.83 -3.59
N VAL A 93 49.43 -29.92 -3.17
CA VAL A 93 48.93 -30.82 -2.12
C VAL A 93 48.79 -30.07 -0.79
N SER A 94 49.79 -29.27 -0.41
CA SER A 94 49.74 -28.46 0.82
C SER A 94 48.60 -27.44 0.79
N ASN A 95 48.39 -26.75 -0.33
CA ASN A 95 47.31 -25.77 -0.46
C ASN A 95 45.94 -26.45 -0.41
N ALA A 96 45.75 -27.55 -1.13
CA ALA A 96 44.49 -28.29 -1.12
C ALA A 96 44.17 -28.84 0.28
N ALA A 97 45.16 -29.40 0.97
CA ALA A 97 45.03 -29.85 2.35
C ALA A 97 44.66 -28.69 3.30
N LYS A 98 45.31 -27.53 3.16
CA LYS A 98 45.00 -26.32 3.95
C LYS A 98 43.56 -25.87 3.72
N ALA A 99 43.14 -25.76 2.46
CA ALA A 99 41.79 -25.32 2.12
C ALA A 99 40.72 -26.30 2.64
N ASP A 100 40.96 -27.61 2.56
CA ASP A 100 40.04 -28.59 3.15
C ASP A 100 39.91 -28.44 4.67
N ALA A 101 41.02 -28.20 5.37
CA ALA A 101 41.00 -27.97 6.82
C ALA A 101 40.22 -26.68 7.17
N ILE A 102 40.36 -25.63 6.36
CA ILE A 102 39.56 -24.40 6.48
C ILE A 102 38.08 -24.71 6.27
N LEU A 103 37.72 -25.44 5.21
CA LEU A 103 36.34 -25.81 4.92
C LEU A 103 35.73 -26.68 6.02
N GLU A 104 36.48 -27.62 6.58
CA GLU A 104 36.05 -28.46 7.69
C GLU A 104 35.73 -27.61 8.93
N LYS A 105 36.65 -26.72 9.35
CA LYS A 105 36.38 -25.81 10.46
C LYS A 105 35.20 -24.87 10.16
N GLY A 106 35.10 -24.41 8.92
CA GLY A 106 33.96 -23.63 8.43
C GLY A 106 32.62 -24.36 8.63
N ARG A 107 32.55 -25.66 8.31
CA ARG A 107 31.34 -26.48 8.57
C ARG A 107 31.00 -26.56 10.06
N GLY A 108 32.01 -26.66 10.92
CA GLY A 108 31.82 -26.60 12.37
C GLY A 108 31.18 -25.28 12.82
N ILE A 109 31.67 -24.15 12.30
CA ILE A 109 31.10 -22.84 12.58
C ILE A 109 29.68 -22.70 12.02
N MET A 110 29.41 -23.19 10.82
CA MET A 110 28.05 -23.21 10.26
C MET A 110 27.08 -23.93 11.19
N ALA A 111 27.47 -25.08 11.75
CA ALA A 111 26.62 -25.81 12.69
C ALA A 111 26.34 -25.00 13.98
N ILE A 112 27.35 -24.29 14.50
CA ILE A 112 27.16 -23.38 15.65
C ILE A 112 26.21 -22.24 15.28
N VAL A 113 26.36 -21.63 14.11
CA VAL A 113 25.49 -20.54 13.63
C VAL A 113 24.07 -21.04 13.44
N GLN A 114 23.87 -22.20 12.82
CA GLN A 114 22.56 -22.82 12.64
C GLN A 114 21.87 -23.10 13.97
N TYR A 115 22.62 -23.59 14.96
CA TYR A 115 22.10 -23.82 16.30
C TYR A 115 21.77 -22.51 17.02
N ARG A 116 22.71 -21.56 17.04
CA ARG A 116 22.57 -20.31 17.81
C ARG A 116 21.58 -19.34 17.19
N PHE A 117 21.42 -19.32 15.87
CA PHE A 117 20.57 -18.38 15.14
C PHE A 117 19.40 -19.06 14.43
N ALA A 118 18.93 -20.20 14.96
CA ALA A 118 17.87 -20.98 14.32
C ALA A 118 16.62 -20.14 13.98
N LYS A 119 16.21 -19.24 14.88
CA LYS A 119 15.03 -18.38 14.68
C LYS A 119 15.27 -17.23 13.70
N GLU A 120 16.44 -16.62 13.73
CA GLU A 120 16.81 -15.57 12.78
C GLU A 120 16.94 -16.15 11.37
N LEU A 121 17.47 -17.36 11.22
CA LEU A 121 17.53 -18.07 9.95
C LEU A 121 16.13 -18.48 9.45
N GLU A 122 15.22 -18.87 10.35
CA GLU A 122 13.81 -19.11 10.04
C GLU A 122 13.15 -17.83 9.52
N TYR A 123 13.31 -16.68 10.20
CA TYR A 123 12.77 -15.41 9.72
C TYR A 123 13.42 -14.93 8.44
N LYS A 124 14.72 -15.15 8.23
CA LYS A 124 15.35 -14.89 6.93
C LYS A 124 14.67 -15.69 5.82
N ALA A 125 14.42 -16.97 6.04
CA ALA A 125 13.74 -17.80 5.05
C ALA A 125 12.32 -17.29 4.76
N GLN A 126 11.57 -16.86 5.78
CA GLN A 126 10.26 -16.25 5.60
C GLN A 126 10.33 -14.92 4.83
N LEU A 127 11.32 -14.06 5.14
CA LEU A 127 11.54 -12.82 4.40
C LEU A 127 11.84 -13.09 2.92
N ASP A 128 12.66 -14.10 2.62
CA ASP A 128 12.97 -14.51 1.25
C ASP A 128 11.72 -15.08 0.55
N GLU A 129 10.94 -15.93 1.23
CA GLU A 129 9.69 -16.51 0.72
C GLU A 129 8.65 -15.44 0.37
N HIS A 130 8.56 -14.40 1.20
CA HIS A 130 7.62 -13.29 1.00
C HIS A 130 8.19 -12.15 0.15
N ASP A 131 9.33 -12.36 -0.53
CA ASP A 131 9.91 -11.42 -1.49
C ASP A 131 10.26 -10.05 -0.87
N ALA A 132 10.64 -10.06 0.42
CA ALA A 132 11.12 -8.88 1.13
C ALA A 132 12.29 -8.15 0.42
N PRO A 133 13.26 -8.82 -0.25
CA PRO A 133 14.32 -8.13 -0.98
C PRO A 133 13.79 -7.19 -2.07
N ARG A 134 12.63 -7.50 -2.68
CA ARG A 134 12.01 -6.65 -3.69
C ARG A 134 11.03 -5.65 -3.09
N LEU A 135 10.22 -6.08 -2.11
CA LEU A 135 9.17 -5.25 -1.52
C LEU A 135 9.73 -4.20 -0.55
N LEU A 136 10.71 -4.57 0.28
CA LEU A 136 11.26 -3.77 1.36
C LEU A 136 12.81 -3.85 1.38
N PRO A 137 13.50 -3.46 0.29
CA PRO A 137 14.92 -3.72 0.09
C PRO A 137 15.80 -3.11 1.19
N ARG A 138 15.51 -1.87 1.62
CA ARG A 138 16.33 -1.16 2.60
C ARG A 138 16.25 -1.81 3.98
N GLU A 139 15.05 -2.15 4.41
CA GLU A 139 14.83 -2.82 5.69
C GLU A 139 15.37 -4.25 5.68
N TYR A 140 15.22 -4.97 4.57
CA TYR A 140 15.80 -6.29 4.37
C TYR A 140 17.32 -6.24 4.47
N ASP A 141 17.98 -5.39 3.68
CA ASP A 141 19.44 -5.25 3.69
C ASP A 141 19.97 -4.90 5.07
N LYS A 142 19.24 -4.07 5.82
CA LYS A 142 19.58 -3.73 7.20
C LYS A 142 19.57 -4.97 8.11
N VAL A 143 18.46 -5.72 8.17
CA VAL A 143 18.37 -6.87 9.10
C VAL A 143 19.31 -8.02 8.68
N ILE A 144 19.53 -8.22 7.39
CA ILE A 144 20.48 -9.22 6.89
C ILE A 144 21.93 -8.78 7.17
N GLY A 145 22.22 -7.48 7.06
CA GLY A 145 23.50 -6.91 7.47
C GLY A 145 23.78 -7.11 8.97
N ASP A 146 22.78 -6.82 9.82
CA ASP A 146 22.85 -7.02 11.27
C ASP A 146 23.07 -8.51 11.61
N LEU A 147 22.33 -9.42 10.98
CA LEU A 147 22.52 -10.88 11.13
C LEU A 147 23.91 -11.33 10.69
N SER A 148 24.38 -10.86 9.53
CA SER A 148 25.72 -11.16 9.02
C SER A 148 26.82 -10.65 9.97
N GLY A 149 26.61 -9.49 10.60
CA GLY A 149 27.49 -8.94 11.62
C GLY A 149 27.61 -9.85 12.84
N LEU A 150 26.49 -10.38 13.34
CA LEU A 150 26.46 -11.33 14.46
C LEU A 150 27.10 -12.68 14.11
N ILE A 151 26.85 -13.19 12.91
CA ILE A 151 27.54 -14.39 12.40
C ILE A 151 29.05 -14.17 12.42
N GLY A 152 29.53 -13.02 11.93
CA GLY A 152 30.94 -12.66 11.97
C GLY A 152 31.54 -12.58 13.38
N LYS A 153 30.75 -12.21 14.41
CA LYS A 153 31.21 -12.26 15.82
C LYS A 153 31.35 -13.69 16.32
N VAL A 154 30.47 -14.61 15.90
CA VAL A 154 30.60 -16.04 16.20
C VAL A 154 31.86 -16.62 15.57
N GLU A 155 32.16 -16.27 14.31
CA GLU A 155 33.40 -16.73 13.66
C GLU A 155 34.67 -16.27 14.38
N ARG A 156 34.64 -15.08 14.98
CA ARG A 156 35.75 -14.48 15.72
C ARG A 156 35.86 -14.96 17.16
N GLU A 157 34.99 -15.85 17.61
CA GLU A 157 34.91 -16.29 19.00
C GLU A 157 34.80 -15.09 19.97
N GLN A 158 34.05 -14.05 19.55
CA GLN A 158 33.79 -12.84 20.33
C GLN A 158 32.39 -12.91 20.96
N PRO A 159 32.20 -13.59 22.11
CA PRO A 159 30.87 -13.84 22.67
C PRO A 159 30.19 -12.58 23.23
N GLU A 160 30.94 -11.51 23.45
CA GLU A 160 30.46 -10.30 24.09
C GLU A 160 29.28 -9.68 23.34
N ASN A 161 28.19 -9.42 24.07
CA ASN A 161 26.96 -8.79 23.60
C ASN A 161 26.16 -9.53 22.50
N ILE A 162 26.58 -10.72 22.06
CA ILE A 162 25.84 -11.47 21.02
C ILE A 162 24.39 -11.70 21.43
N ASP A 163 24.14 -12.17 22.66
CA ASP A 163 22.78 -12.55 23.06
C ASP A 163 21.84 -11.33 23.20
N ARG A 164 22.37 -10.17 23.61
CA ARG A 164 21.61 -8.92 23.68
C ARG A 164 21.26 -8.38 22.30
N GLU A 165 22.25 -8.33 21.40
CA GLU A 165 22.03 -7.86 20.04
C GLU A 165 21.13 -8.80 19.25
N LYS A 166 21.23 -10.11 19.51
CA LYS A 166 20.36 -11.15 18.96
C LYS A 166 18.89 -10.89 19.30
N ALA A 167 18.55 -10.57 20.55
CA ALA A 167 17.16 -10.31 20.94
C ALA A 167 16.55 -9.12 20.17
N ALA A 168 17.31 -8.03 20.01
CA ALA A 168 16.87 -6.86 19.26
C ALA A 168 16.73 -7.15 17.75
N LEU A 169 17.67 -7.93 17.19
CA LEU A 169 17.59 -8.39 15.80
C LEU A 169 16.37 -9.27 15.58
N LEU A 170 16.11 -10.22 16.47
CA LEU A 170 14.98 -11.15 16.34
C LEU A 170 13.64 -10.41 16.27
N GLN A 171 13.44 -9.40 17.12
CA GLN A 171 12.25 -8.55 17.04
C GLN A 171 12.19 -7.76 15.72
N SER A 172 13.31 -7.16 15.31
CA SER A 172 13.36 -6.39 14.05
C SER A 172 13.06 -7.25 12.83
N MET A 173 13.51 -8.51 12.83
CA MET A 173 13.22 -9.47 11.77
C MET A 173 11.76 -9.91 11.78
N LEU A 174 11.18 -10.18 12.95
CA LEU A 174 9.76 -10.51 13.06
C LEU A 174 8.87 -9.35 12.58
N ASP A 175 9.17 -8.12 13.00
CA ASP A 175 8.45 -6.93 12.57
C ASP A 175 8.54 -6.77 11.04
N LEU A 176 9.71 -7.04 10.45
CA LEU A 176 9.89 -7.01 9.01
C LEU A 176 9.13 -8.13 8.29
N VAL A 177 9.09 -9.35 8.84
CA VAL A 177 8.29 -10.46 8.30
C VAL A 177 6.83 -10.05 8.24
N ILE A 178 6.28 -9.55 9.36
CA ILE A 178 4.89 -9.08 9.44
C ILE A 178 4.64 -7.96 8.42
N LYS A 179 5.53 -6.97 8.35
CA LYS A 179 5.40 -5.85 7.40
C LYS A 179 5.42 -6.34 5.95
N THR A 180 6.29 -7.28 5.61
CA THR A 180 6.39 -7.84 4.26
C THR A 180 5.11 -8.57 3.87
N ILE A 181 4.55 -9.37 4.77
CA ILE A 181 3.28 -10.08 4.55
C ILE A 181 2.12 -9.11 4.37
N GLN A 182 2.05 -8.06 5.21
CA GLN A 182 1.07 -6.99 5.06
C GLN A 182 1.20 -6.29 3.71
N GLU A 183 2.43 -5.93 3.30
CA GLU A 183 2.69 -5.29 2.02
C GLU A 183 2.20 -6.18 0.87
N GLY A 184 2.58 -7.46 0.85
CA GLY A 184 2.15 -8.40 -0.18
C GLY A 184 0.63 -8.58 -0.26
N ALA A 185 -0.06 -8.58 0.89
CA ALA A 185 -1.50 -8.82 0.95
C ALA A 185 -2.39 -7.58 0.76
N LEU A 186 -1.90 -6.39 1.14
CA LEU A 186 -2.74 -5.19 1.25
C LEU A 186 -2.32 -4.05 0.31
N HIS A 187 -1.17 -4.15 -0.37
CA HIS A 187 -0.66 -3.05 -1.20
C HIS A 187 -1.67 -2.57 -2.25
N GLU A 188 -2.35 -3.49 -2.93
CA GLU A 188 -3.37 -3.11 -3.93
C GLU A 188 -4.50 -2.29 -3.30
N SER A 189 -5.06 -2.76 -2.19
CA SER A 189 -6.12 -2.04 -1.48
C SER A 189 -5.66 -0.68 -0.94
N GLU A 190 -4.40 -0.55 -0.54
CA GLU A 190 -3.81 0.73 -0.12
C GLU A 190 -3.73 1.72 -1.28
N LEU A 191 -3.24 1.28 -2.45
CA LEU A 191 -3.17 2.11 -3.65
C LEU A 191 -4.56 2.58 -4.09
N ILE A 192 -5.56 1.70 -4.09
CA ILE A 192 -6.94 2.04 -4.46
C ILE A 192 -7.53 3.03 -3.46
N ASN A 193 -7.34 2.81 -2.16
CA ASN A 193 -7.82 3.75 -1.14
C ASN A 193 -7.15 5.13 -1.27
N ALA A 194 -5.85 5.17 -1.57
CA ALA A 194 -5.15 6.42 -1.84
C ALA A 194 -5.72 7.15 -3.07
N ASP A 195 -5.97 6.43 -4.18
CA ASP A 195 -6.61 6.99 -5.38
C ASP A 195 -8.02 7.51 -5.10
N ASN A 196 -8.84 6.74 -4.38
CA ASN A 196 -10.16 7.15 -3.92
C ASN A 196 -10.11 8.47 -3.14
N LYS A 197 -9.13 8.61 -2.24
CA LYS A 197 -8.93 9.87 -1.51
C LYS A 197 -8.59 11.03 -2.44
N MET A 198 -7.72 10.83 -3.42
CA MET A 198 -7.39 11.85 -4.43
C MET A 198 -8.64 12.26 -5.25
N LYS A 199 -9.57 11.32 -5.46
CA LYS A 199 -10.86 11.56 -6.11
C LYS A 199 -11.95 12.10 -5.18
N ASN A 200 -11.60 12.55 -3.96
CA ASN A 200 -12.51 13.10 -2.96
C ASN A 200 -13.58 12.13 -2.44
N ALA A 201 -13.27 10.83 -2.35
CA ALA A 201 -14.20 9.83 -1.82
C ALA A 201 -14.64 10.11 -0.38
N ASP A 202 -13.81 10.76 0.43
CA ASP A 202 -14.14 11.25 1.77
C ASP A 202 -15.29 12.28 1.80
N ARG A 203 -15.63 12.87 0.65
CA ARG A 203 -16.71 13.86 0.50
C ARG A 203 -17.83 13.38 -0.42
N GLN A 204 -17.51 12.60 -1.43
CA GLN A 204 -18.46 12.13 -2.43
C GLN A 204 -19.15 10.84 -1.97
N ALA A 205 -18.39 9.89 -1.43
CA ALA A 205 -18.90 8.62 -0.90
C ALA A 205 -18.37 8.35 0.53
N PRO A 206 -18.63 9.27 1.49
CA PRO A 206 -18.03 9.23 2.82
C PRO A 206 -18.32 7.94 3.59
N VAL A 207 -19.50 7.35 3.44
CA VAL A 207 -19.87 6.14 4.20
C VAL A 207 -19.11 4.94 3.68
N THR A 208 -19.14 4.72 2.37
CA THR A 208 -18.52 3.58 1.71
C THR A 208 -17.01 3.64 1.81
N TYR A 209 -16.43 4.83 1.63
CA TYR A 209 -14.99 5.02 1.76
C TYR A 209 -14.51 4.83 3.21
N ALA A 210 -15.25 5.32 4.21
CA ALA A 210 -14.93 5.06 5.61
C ALA A 210 -14.97 3.56 5.94
N GLN A 211 -15.92 2.82 5.36
CA GLN A 211 -16.00 1.37 5.53
C GLN A 211 -14.79 0.65 4.89
N ALA A 212 -14.38 1.05 3.68
CA ALA A 212 -13.19 0.48 3.03
C ALA A 212 -11.92 0.70 3.86
N LEU A 213 -11.75 1.89 4.45
CA LEU A 213 -10.63 2.18 5.35
C LEU A 213 -10.69 1.34 6.63
N ARG A 214 -11.88 1.13 7.21
CA ARG A 214 -12.04 0.25 8.38
C ARG A 214 -11.62 -1.18 8.04
N VAL A 215 -12.14 -1.75 6.96
CA VAL A 215 -11.79 -3.12 6.53
C VAL A 215 -10.28 -3.26 6.31
N TYR A 216 -9.64 -2.28 5.66
CA TYR A 216 -8.19 -2.27 5.48
C TYR A 216 -7.43 -2.28 6.81
N GLN A 217 -7.82 -1.42 7.78
CA GLN A 217 -7.14 -1.35 9.09
C GLN A 217 -7.37 -2.62 9.94
N ASP A 218 -8.57 -3.17 9.89
CA ASP A 218 -8.92 -4.41 10.58
C ASP A 218 -8.14 -5.59 9.98
N ALA A 219 -8.06 -5.66 8.65
CA ALA A 219 -7.24 -6.66 7.93
C ALA A 219 -5.76 -6.53 8.30
N LYS A 220 -5.21 -5.30 8.29
CA LYS A 220 -3.83 -5.03 8.69
C LYS A 220 -3.52 -5.53 10.11
N SER A 221 -4.41 -5.23 11.05
CA SER A 221 -4.26 -5.63 12.46
C SER A 221 -4.36 -7.15 12.64
N GLN A 222 -5.32 -7.80 11.97
CA GLN A 222 -5.49 -9.25 12.03
C GLN A 222 -4.34 -10.00 11.35
N ILE A 223 -3.85 -9.52 10.21
CA ILE A 223 -2.66 -10.07 9.54
C ILE A 223 -1.44 -9.96 10.46
N ALA A 224 -1.26 -8.86 11.20
CA ALA A 224 -0.15 -8.76 12.15
C ALA A 224 -0.22 -9.86 13.23
N ALA A 225 -1.41 -10.07 13.79
CA ALA A 225 -1.63 -11.05 14.86
C ALA A 225 -1.52 -12.52 14.38
N ALA A 226 -1.91 -12.79 13.13
CA ALA A 226 -2.01 -14.14 12.57
C ALA A 226 -1.23 -14.29 11.25
N HIS A 227 -0.05 -13.66 11.15
CA HIS A 227 0.77 -13.61 9.93
C HIS A 227 1.18 -14.99 9.38
N HIS A 228 1.17 -16.03 10.21
CA HIS A 228 1.48 -17.41 9.82
C HIS A 228 0.31 -18.14 9.15
N ASP A 229 -0.93 -17.65 9.29
CA ASP A 229 -2.12 -18.24 8.68
C ASP A 229 -2.30 -17.72 7.25
N LYS A 230 -1.73 -18.47 6.29
CA LYS A 230 -1.73 -18.10 4.87
C LYS A 230 -3.14 -17.93 4.30
N GLU A 231 -4.10 -18.76 4.70
CA GLU A 231 -5.49 -18.70 4.21
C GLU A 231 -6.21 -17.47 4.75
N LEU A 232 -6.02 -17.16 6.04
CA LEU A 232 -6.55 -15.94 6.65
C LEU A 232 -5.94 -14.69 6.00
N VAL A 233 -4.61 -14.65 5.80
CA VAL A 233 -3.93 -13.50 5.15
C VAL A 233 -4.48 -13.26 3.75
N GLN A 234 -4.61 -14.31 2.93
CA GLN A 234 -5.17 -14.20 1.58
C GLN A 234 -6.61 -13.70 1.59
N ARG A 235 -7.45 -14.24 2.49
CA ARG A 235 -8.84 -13.82 2.63
C ARG A 235 -8.96 -12.36 3.06
N LEU A 236 -8.20 -11.93 4.06
CA LEU A 236 -8.21 -10.55 4.54
C LEU A 236 -7.69 -9.57 3.48
N GLY A 237 -6.65 -9.95 2.71
CA GLY A 237 -6.18 -9.16 1.58
C GLY A 237 -7.22 -9.01 0.47
N ALA A 238 -7.91 -10.10 0.13
CA ALA A 238 -9.01 -10.09 -0.83
C ALA A 238 -10.20 -9.25 -0.34
N GLU A 239 -10.56 -9.33 0.94
CA GLU A 239 -11.64 -8.55 1.54
C GLU A 239 -11.33 -7.04 1.54
N ALA A 240 -10.10 -6.66 1.92
CA ALA A 240 -9.65 -5.27 1.87
C ALA A 240 -9.64 -4.72 0.43
N THR A 241 -9.16 -5.51 -0.53
CA THR A 241 -9.14 -5.13 -1.95
C THR A 241 -10.56 -4.99 -2.51
N PHE A 242 -11.44 -5.93 -2.18
CA PHE A 242 -12.85 -5.86 -2.55
C PHE A 242 -13.51 -4.58 -2.01
N ALA A 243 -13.32 -4.27 -0.72
CA ALA A 243 -13.89 -3.08 -0.10
C ALA A 243 -13.35 -1.78 -0.71
N ALA A 244 -12.05 -1.73 -1.01
CA ALA A 244 -11.43 -0.57 -1.66
C ALA A 244 -11.96 -0.35 -3.08
N ARG A 245 -12.09 -1.42 -3.88
CA ARG A 245 -12.69 -1.37 -5.22
C ARG A 245 -14.16 -0.99 -5.16
N HIS A 246 -14.92 -1.53 -4.22
CA HIS A 246 -16.33 -1.16 -4.02
C HIS A 246 -16.47 0.34 -3.71
N ALA A 247 -15.66 0.88 -2.80
CA ALA A 247 -15.63 2.32 -2.54
C ALA A 247 -15.28 3.15 -3.79
N GLN A 248 -14.38 2.65 -4.64
CA GLN A 248 -14.05 3.29 -5.90
C GLN A 248 -15.26 3.33 -6.84
N GLN A 249 -15.96 2.22 -7.02
CA GLN A 249 -17.13 2.16 -7.91
C GLN A 249 -18.26 3.07 -7.43
N VAL A 250 -18.55 3.09 -6.13
CA VAL A 250 -19.56 3.99 -5.55
C VAL A 250 -19.14 5.45 -5.75
N ASN A 251 -17.88 5.78 -5.48
CA ASN A 251 -17.36 7.13 -5.66
C ASN A 251 -17.50 7.61 -7.11
N ASP A 252 -17.08 6.79 -8.08
CA ASP A 252 -17.14 7.11 -9.50
C ASP A 252 -18.59 7.30 -9.98
N ARG A 253 -19.53 6.48 -9.46
CA ARG A 253 -20.98 6.63 -9.74
C ARG A 253 -21.56 7.91 -9.15
N VAL A 254 -21.22 8.24 -7.89
CA VAL A 254 -21.68 9.48 -7.27
C VAL A 254 -21.14 10.69 -8.04
N ALA A 255 -19.88 10.67 -8.47
CA ALA A 255 -19.30 11.74 -9.29
C ALA A 255 -20.05 11.92 -10.62
N LEU A 256 -20.41 10.82 -11.28
CA LEU A 256 -21.17 10.83 -12.52
C LEU A 256 -22.57 11.40 -12.34
N LEU A 257 -23.30 10.98 -11.30
CA LEU A 257 -24.63 11.53 -10.98
C LEU A 257 -24.57 13.03 -10.66
N GLN A 258 -23.55 13.47 -9.90
CA GLN A 258 -23.33 14.90 -9.64
C GLN A 258 -23.10 15.69 -10.93
N ALA A 259 -22.32 15.15 -11.87
CA ALA A 259 -22.07 15.80 -13.15
C ALA A 259 -23.35 15.91 -13.99
N GLN A 260 -24.17 14.86 -14.02
CA GLN A 260 -25.44 14.85 -14.74
C GLN A 260 -26.43 15.87 -14.17
N LEU A 261 -26.53 15.98 -12.84
CA LEU A 261 -27.40 16.96 -12.16
C LEU A 261 -26.96 18.41 -12.42
N LYS A 262 -25.65 18.67 -12.52
CA LYS A 262 -25.16 20.00 -12.88
C LYS A 262 -25.49 20.38 -14.31
N ILE A 263 -25.40 19.43 -15.24
CA ILE A 263 -25.73 19.64 -16.66
C ILE A 263 -27.23 19.90 -16.81
N SER A 264 -28.09 19.11 -16.14
CA SER A 264 -29.54 19.32 -16.20
C SER A 264 -29.92 20.70 -15.65
N ALA A 265 -29.36 21.13 -14.51
CA ALA A 265 -29.59 22.45 -13.94
C ALA A 265 -29.19 23.61 -14.88
N ALA A 266 -28.04 23.49 -15.57
CA ALA A 266 -27.59 24.46 -16.57
C ALA A 266 -28.46 24.48 -17.85
N SER A 267 -28.96 23.32 -18.28
CA SER A 267 -29.83 23.23 -19.46
C SER A 267 -31.22 23.84 -19.24
N VAL A 268 -31.75 23.77 -18.01
CA VAL A 268 -33.03 24.40 -17.64
C VAL A 268 -32.93 25.93 -17.61
N THR A 269 -31.78 26.48 -17.17
CA THR A 269 -31.56 27.94 -17.17
C THR A 269 -31.37 28.49 -18.60
N SER A 270 -30.88 27.67 -19.54
CA SER A 270 -30.69 28.07 -20.94
C SER A 270 -32.00 28.17 -21.76
N MET A 271 -33.09 27.51 -21.35
CA MET A 271 -34.38 27.54 -22.09
C MET A 271 -35.39 28.55 -21.53
N GLY A 272 -35.12 29.17 -20.37
CA GLY A 272 -35.95 30.25 -19.80
C GLY A 272 -35.57 31.67 -20.26
N GLY A 273 -34.49 31.81 -21.04
CA GLY A 273 -33.89 33.11 -21.39
C GLY A 273 -34.28 33.65 -22.76
N ALA A 274 -35.58 33.72 -23.08
CA ALA A 274 -36.07 34.47 -24.23
C ALA A 274 -37.23 35.38 -23.78
N MET A 275 -36.88 36.42 -23.01
CA MET A 275 -37.49 37.76 -23.01
C MET A 275 -37.03 38.52 -21.75
N SER A 276 -35.98 39.34 -21.88
CA SER A 276 -35.96 40.69 -21.31
C SER A 276 -34.63 41.36 -21.65
N SER A 277 -34.73 42.48 -22.36
CA SER A 277 -33.64 43.36 -22.74
C SER A 277 -33.13 44.19 -21.58
N GLY A 278 -31.80 44.26 -21.42
CA GLY A 278 -31.10 45.44 -20.92
C GLY A 278 -30.62 45.40 -19.47
N GLY A 279 -29.30 45.39 -19.28
CA GLY A 279 -28.68 45.89 -18.06
C GLY A 279 -27.53 45.04 -17.53
N VAL A 280 -26.30 45.49 -17.82
CA VAL A 280 -25.06 45.35 -17.03
C VAL A 280 -24.58 43.93 -16.70
N GLN A 281 -23.51 43.52 -17.40
CA GLN A 281 -22.63 42.41 -17.00
C GLN A 281 -21.98 42.71 -15.65
N GLU A 282 -22.32 41.93 -14.64
CA GLU A 282 -21.44 41.69 -13.49
C GLU A 282 -21.08 40.19 -13.47
N ASN A 283 -19.78 39.95 -13.55
CA ASN A 283 -19.14 38.66 -13.73
C ASN A 283 -19.28 37.83 -12.45
N VAL A 284 -20.32 36.99 -12.36
CA VAL A 284 -20.44 35.98 -11.30
C VAL A 284 -20.33 34.60 -11.92
N GLN A 285 -19.16 34.00 -11.71
CA GLN A 285 -18.83 32.62 -12.03
C GLN A 285 -19.58 31.69 -11.04
N PRO A 286 -20.46 30.78 -11.48
CA PRO A 286 -21.16 29.90 -10.56
C PRO A 286 -20.32 28.64 -10.30
N GLU A 287 -19.46 28.68 -9.29
CA GLU A 287 -18.98 27.43 -8.67
C GLU A 287 -20.13 26.82 -7.85
N GLY A 288 -20.98 26.02 -8.51
CA GLY A 288 -21.98 25.18 -7.86
C GLY A 288 -21.34 24.07 -7.03
N LYS A 289 -20.96 24.38 -5.79
CA LYS A 289 -20.56 23.39 -4.78
C LYS A 289 -21.82 22.76 -4.20
N ALA A 290 -22.20 21.59 -4.72
CA ALA A 290 -23.21 20.72 -4.10
C ALA A 290 -22.91 20.54 -2.60
N SER A 291 -23.94 20.69 -1.76
CA SER A 291 -23.80 20.67 -0.30
C SER A 291 -23.43 19.26 0.20
N VAL A 292 -22.83 19.15 1.39
CA VAL A 292 -22.49 17.83 1.98
C VAL A 292 -23.72 16.94 2.12
N ALA A 293 -24.89 17.51 2.46
CA ALA A 293 -26.15 16.78 2.57
C ALA A 293 -26.61 16.19 1.22
N GLU A 294 -26.39 16.92 0.13
CA GLU A 294 -26.73 16.49 -1.23
C GLU A 294 -25.84 15.31 -1.67
N ARG A 295 -24.55 15.34 -1.35
CA ARG A 295 -23.61 14.25 -1.68
C ARG A 295 -23.91 12.96 -0.94
N VAL A 296 -24.23 13.06 0.36
CA VAL A 296 -24.68 11.90 1.16
C VAL A 296 -26.01 11.33 0.62
N THR A 297 -26.86 12.18 0.04
CA THR A 297 -28.10 11.72 -0.61
C THR A 297 -27.81 10.93 -1.88
N LEU A 298 -26.83 11.36 -2.69
CA LEU A 298 -26.43 10.66 -3.92
C LEU A 298 -25.73 9.32 -3.63
N GLU A 299 -24.86 9.27 -2.63
CA GLU A 299 -24.27 8.00 -2.18
C GLU A 299 -25.36 7.01 -1.77
N LYS A 300 -26.37 7.46 -1.02
CA LYS A 300 -27.50 6.60 -0.61
C LYS A 300 -28.28 6.05 -1.81
N ILE A 301 -28.48 6.85 -2.85
CA ILE A 301 -29.16 6.40 -4.09
C ILE A 301 -28.32 5.32 -4.78
N VAL A 302 -27.00 5.55 -4.93
CA VAL A 302 -26.09 4.56 -5.52
C VAL A 302 -26.12 3.24 -4.74
N LEU A 303 -26.08 3.31 -3.40
CA LEU A 303 -26.15 2.12 -2.55
C LEU A 303 -27.48 1.36 -2.68
N GLN A 304 -28.60 2.08 -2.83
CA GLN A 304 -29.91 1.45 -3.08
C GLN A 304 -29.94 0.71 -4.42
N GLU A 305 -29.34 1.29 -5.48
CA GLU A 305 -29.22 0.63 -6.77
C GLU A 305 -28.28 -0.59 -6.71
N GLU A 306 -27.19 -0.50 -5.95
CA GLU A 306 -26.31 -1.65 -5.71
C GLU A 306 -27.01 -2.77 -4.94
N ASP A 307 -27.82 -2.48 -3.94
CA ASP A 307 -28.61 -3.48 -3.22
C ASP A 307 -29.57 -4.23 -4.15
N GLN A 308 -30.17 -3.53 -5.11
CA GLN A 308 -30.99 -4.14 -6.15
C GLN A 308 -30.16 -5.08 -7.04
N LEU A 309 -29.03 -4.62 -7.57
CA LEU A 309 -28.15 -5.44 -8.41
C LEU A 309 -27.62 -6.66 -7.66
N ARG A 310 -27.29 -6.49 -6.37
CA ARG A 310 -26.85 -7.57 -5.49
C ARG A 310 -27.95 -8.60 -5.24
N SER A 311 -29.21 -8.16 -5.12
CA SER A 311 -30.35 -9.07 -4.97
C SER A 311 -30.54 -9.93 -6.23
N ILE A 312 -30.33 -9.33 -7.42
CA ILE A 312 -30.40 -10.03 -8.70
C ILE A 312 -29.23 -11.00 -8.85
N SER A 313 -28.00 -10.56 -8.58
CA SER A 313 -26.81 -11.42 -8.67
C SER A 313 -26.89 -12.60 -7.69
N SER A 314 -27.39 -12.37 -6.48
CA SER A 314 -27.62 -13.42 -5.48
C SER A 314 -28.68 -14.44 -5.93
N ALA A 315 -29.77 -13.98 -6.54
CA ALA A 315 -30.79 -14.86 -7.12
C ALA A 315 -30.24 -15.73 -8.27
N LEU A 316 -29.30 -15.16 -9.04
CA LEU A 316 -28.55 -15.86 -10.09
C LEU A 316 -27.39 -16.71 -9.55
N LYS A 317 -27.19 -16.78 -8.23
CA LYS A 317 -26.06 -17.47 -7.57
C LYS A 317 -24.68 -17.01 -8.05
N LEU A 318 -24.59 -15.75 -8.44
CA LEU A 318 -23.32 -15.11 -8.76
C LEU A 318 -22.56 -14.74 -7.48
N LYS A 319 -21.24 -14.69 -7.58
CA LYS A 319 -20.39 -14.06 -6.56
C LYS A 319 -20.75 -12.59 -6.41
N ASP A 320 -20.36 -11.97 -5.29
CA ASP A 320 -20.54 -10.53 -5.12
C ASP A 320 -19.79 -9.78 -6.23
N LEU A 321 -20.49 -8.84 -6.89
CA LEU A 321 -20.00 -8.12 -8.07
C LEU A 321 -19.72 -6.63 -7.77
N ARG A 322 -19.91 -6.18 -6.53
CA ARG A 322 -19.84 -4.75 -6.17
C ARG A 322 -18.44 -4.13 -6.32
N ASP A 323 -17.40 -4.96 -6.45
CA ASP A 323 -16.04 -4.50 -6.78
C ASP A 323 -15.82 -4.26 -8.28
N LEU A 324 -16.81 -4.56 -9.13
CA LEU A 324 -16.76 -4.35 -10.56
C LEU A 324 -17.48 -3.06 -10.99
N PRO A 325 -17.05 -2.41 -12.09
CA PRO A 325 -17.80 -1.35 -12.73
C PRO A 325 -19.24 -1.76 -13.09
N LEU A 326 -20.18 -0.81 -13.01
CA LEU A 326 -21.61 -1.05 -13.21
C LEU A 326 -21.93 -1.76 -14.54
N ASP A 327 -21.28 -1.36 -15.64
CA ASP A 327 -21.43 -1.99 -16.95
C ASP A 327 -21.05 -3.47 -16.90
N LYS A 328 -19.95 -3.80 -16.21
CA LYS A 328 -19.50 -5.18 -16.02
C LYS A 328 -20.44 -5.98 -15.12
N GLN A 329 -20.96 -5.38 -14.05
CA GLN A 329 -21.97 -6.01 -13.20
C GLN A 329 -23.20 -6.40 -14.03
N VAL A 330 -23.70 -5.48 -14.85
CA VAL A 330 -24.87 -5.69 -15.71
C VAL A 330 -24.61 -6.76 -16.78
N GLU A 331 -23.44 -6.77 -17.42
CA GLU A 331 -23.10 -7.78 -18.42
C GLU A 331 -22.99 -9.20 -17.81
N GLU A 332 -22.39 -9.35 -16.63
CA GLU A 332 -22.36 -10.65 -15.92
C GLU A 332 -23.75 -11.12 -15.51
N ILE A 333 -24.59 -10.21 -15.02
CA ILE A 333 -26.00 -10.51 -14.69
C ILE A 333 -26.76 -10.95 -15.95
N LYS A 334 -26.62 -10.22 -17.08
CA LYS A 334 -27.26 -10.59 -18.35
C LYS A 334 -26.82 -11.96 -18.84
N ARG A 335 -25.51 -12.25 -18.78
CA ARG A 335 -24.95 -13.54 -19.18
C ARG A 335 -25.54 -14.67 -18.34
N ALA A 336 -25.52 -14.52 -17.01
CA ALA A 336 -26.06 -15.52 -16.10
C ALA A 336 -27.58 -15.71 -16.24
N ALA A 337 -28.32 -14.63 -16.48
CA ALA A 337 -29.74 -14.70 -16.79
C ALA A 337 -29.98 -15.47 -18.11
N GLY A 338 -29.20 -15.19 -19.16
CA GLY A 338 -29.25 -15.94 -20.42
C GLY A 338 -28.96 -17.43 -20.24
N ASP A 339 -27.98 -17.79 -19.42
CA ASP A 339 -27.66 -19.18 -19.09
C ASP A 339 -28.81 -19.87 -18.32
N ALA A 340 -29.47 -19.14 -17.41
CA ALA A 340 -30.61 -19.64 -16.64
C ALA A 340 -31.86 -19.88 -17.48
N VAL A 341 -32.09 -19.05 -18.51
CA VAL A 341 -33.20 -19.19 -19.47
C VAL A 341 -33.12 -20.50 -20.26
N ASN A 342 -31.91 -20.99 -20.55
CA ASN A 342 -31.67 -22.21 -21.32
C ASN A 342 -31.80 -23.51 -20.49
N GLN A 343 -32.14 -23.42 -19.19
CA GLN A 343 -32.37 -24.59 -18.34
C GLN A 343 -33.85 -25.06 -18.38
N PRO A 344 -34.14 -26.35 -18.08
CA PRO A 344 -35.49 -26.93 -18.20
C PRO A 344 -36.59 -26.23 -17.39
N ASN A 345 -36.21 -25.45 -16.37
CA ASN A 345 -37.12 -24.67 -15.51
C ASN A 345 -37.05 -23.15 -15.78
N GLY A 346 -36.44 -22.71 -16.88
CA GLY A 346 -36.17 -21.30 -17.19
C GLY A 346 -37.42 -20.42 -17.24
N ALA A 347 -38.57 -20.95 -17.68
CA ALA A 347 -39.82 -20.19 -17.79
C ALA A 347 -40.37 -19.66 -16.45
N ALA A 348 -40.25 -20.45 -15.37
CA ALA A 348 -40.68 -20.02 -14.04
C ALA A 348 -39.71 -19.00 -13.42
N ALA A 349 -38.40 -19.14 -13.72
CA ALA A 349 -37.40 -18.16 -13.32
C ALA A 349 -37.61 -16.83 -14.04
N ILE A 350 -37.98 -16.84 -15.32
CA ILE A 350 -38.27 -15.63 -16.12
C ILE A 350 -39.45 -14.84 -15.54
N GLN A 351 -40.51 -15.51 -15.08
CA GLN A 351 -41.65 -14.81 -14.46
C GLN A 351 -41.27 -14.12 -13.14
N ASP A 352 -40.48 -14.79 -12.28
CA ASP A 352 -39.94 -14.15 -11.06
C ASP A 352 -39.00 -12.97 -11.43
N TYR A 353 -38.19 -13.10 -12.49
CA TYR A 353 -37.36 -12.01 -13.00
C TYR A 353 -38.17 -10.82 -13.54
N GLU A 354 -39.24 -11.07 -14.31
CA GLU A 354 -40.12 -10.02 -14.82
C GLU A 354 -40.84 -9.28 -13.69
N GLU A 355 -41.35 -10.00 -12.70
CA GLU A 355 -42.00 -9.39 -11.53
C GLU A 355 -41.01 -8.52 -10.74
N ARG A 356 -39.77 -8.99 -10.56
CA ARG A 356 -38.71 -8.23 -9.89
C ARG A 356 -38.25 -7.02 -10.68
N LEU A 357 -38.10 -7.13 -12.00
CA LEU A 357 -37.79 -5.98 -12.87
C LEU A 357 -38.91 -4.93 -12.82
N LYS A 358 -40.16 -5.38 -12.80
CA LYS A 358 -41.31 -4.49 -12.66
C LYS A 358 -41.32 -3.80 -11.29
N ALA A 359 -41.00 -4.53 -10.22
CA ALA A 359 -40.85 -3.96 -8.88
C ALA A 359 -39.70 -2.95 -8.80
N ALA A 360 -38.55 -3.24 -9.42
CA ALA A 360 -37.41 -2.33 -9.48
C ALA A 360 -37.74 -1.06 -10.27
N ASN A 361 -38.41 -1.19 -11.42
CA ASN A 361 -38.85 -0.04 -12.21
C ASN A 361 -39.84 0.85 -11.44
N ASN A 362 -40.76 0.24 -10.68
CA ASN A 362 -41.65 0.98 -9.79
C ASN A 362 -40.87 1.70 -8.67
N GLY A 363 -39.84 1.06 -8.12
CA GLY A 363 -38.94 1.68 -7.13
C GLY A 363 -38.17 2.88 -7.69
N ILE A 364 -37.68 2.80 -8.92
CA ILE A 364 -37.05 3.94 -9.62
C ILE A 364 -38.05 5.07 -9.81
N GLN A 365 -39.28 4.77 -10.25
CA GLN A 365 -40.31 5.79 -10.40
C GLN A 365 -40.69 6.45 -9.06
N GLN A 366 -40.73 5.68 -7.97
CA GLN A 366 -40.92 6.23 -6.62
C GLN A 366 -39.74 7.13 -6.21
N GLY A 367 -38.50 6.71 -6.46
CA GLY A 367 -37.31 7.52 -6.19
C GLY A 367 -37.30 8.83 -6.98
N VAL A 368 -37.69 8.80 -8.26
CA VAL A 368 -37.86 10.00 -9.09
C VAL A 368 -38.94 10.92 -8.51
N ALA A 369 -40.08 10.37 -8.09
CA ALA A 369 -41.14 11.17 -7.47
C ALA A 369 -40.71 11.79 -6.12
N GLU A 370 -39.95 11.06 -5.31
CA GLU A 370 -39.38 11.59 -4.06
C GLU A 370 -38.35 12.70 -4.33
N LEU A 371 -37.54 12.58 -5.39
CA LEU A 371 -36.61 13.63 -5.82
C LEU A 371 -37.37 14.89 -6.26
N GLU A 372 -38.38 14.74 -7.09
CA GLU A 372 -39.24 15.87 -7.49
C GLU A 372 -39.89 16.55 -6.28
N GLN A 373 -40.32 15.77 -5.27
CA GLN A 373 -40.89 16.32 -4.05
C GLN A 373 -39.85 17.10 -3.24
N LYS A 374 -38.63 16.57 -3.11
CA LYS A 374 -37.54 17.26 -2.41
C LYS A 374 -37.10 18.53 -3.14
N ASP A 375 -37.09 18.52 -4.47
CA ASP A 375 -36.80 19.71 -5.27
C ASP A 375 -37.83 20.81 -5.02
N ARG A 376 -39.12 20.46 -4.91
CA ARG A 376 -40.16 21.42 -4.51
C ARG A 376 -39.94 21.95 -3.10
N GLN A 377 -39.60 21.09 -2.14
CA GLN A 377 -39.33 21.51 -0.76
C GLN A 377 -38.10 22.43 -0.65
N LEU A 378 -37.07 22.20 -1.48
CA LEU A 378 -35.91 23.07 -1.55
C LEU A 378 -36.28 24.42 -2.14
N ALA A 379 -37.04 24.46 -3.25
CA ALA A 379 -37.54 25.70 -3.84
C ALA A 379 -38.37 26.53 -2.83
N GLU A 380 -39.25 25.88 -2.05
CA GLU A 380 -40.03 26.56 -1.00
C GLU A 380 -39.15 27.14 0.12
N LYS A 381 -38.11 26.42 0.52
CA LYS A 381 -37.16 26.90 1.55
C LYS A 381 -36.32 28.07 1.04
N ASP A 382 -35.90 28.04 -0.21
CA ASP A 382 -35.16 29.15 -0.83
C ASP A 382 -36.02 30.40 -0.93
N ASP A 383 -37.30 30.26 -1.30
CA ASP A 383 -38.27 31.36 -1.27
C ASP A 383 -38.46 31.92 0.14
N LEU A 384 -38.53 31.06 1.16
CA LEU A 384 -38.66 31.47 2.55
C LEU A 384 -37.43 32.24 3.04
N LEU A 385 -36.23 31.74 2.72
CA LEU A 385 -34.97 32.41 3.04
C LEU A 385 -34.90 33.79 2.39
N SER A 386 -35.22 33.89 1.10
CA SER A 386 -35.27 35.17 0.38
C SER A 386 -36.22 36.18 1.04
N ARG A 387 -37.39 35.73 1.52
CA ARG A 387 -38.33 36.60 2.27
C ARG A 387 -37.76 37.05 3.61
N LYS A 388 -37.09 36.15 4.34
CA LYS A 388 -36.46 36.51 5.62
C LYS A 388 -35.31 37.49 5.44
N ASP A 389 -34.51 37.34 4.40
CA ASP A 389 -33.42 38.26 4.09
C ASP A 389 -33.95 39.67 3.80
N LYS A 390 -35.05 39.79 3.04
CA LYS A 390 -35.73 41.07 2.82
C LYS A 390 -36.24 41.68 4.13
N GLN A 391 -36.86 40.87 5.00
CA GLN A 391 -37.33 41.35 6.31
C GLN A 391 -36.19 41.82 7.22
N LEU A 392 -35.05 41.12 7.22
CA LEU A 392 -33.87 41.51 7.97
C LEU A 392 -33.32 42.84 7.44
N ALA A 393 -33.19 42.98 6.13
CA ALA A 393 -32.74 44.24 5.51
C ALA A 393 -33.66 45.43 5.86
N ASP A 394 -34.98 45.22 5.91
CA ASP A 394 -35.93 46.28 6.31
C ASP A 394 -35.83 46.62 7.81
N LYS A 395 -35.62 45.62 8.67
CA LYS A 395 -35.39 45.84 10.10
C LYS A 395 -34.08 46.59 10.36
N ASP A 396 -33.02 46.26 9.63
CA ASP A 396 -31.74 46.95 9.73
C ASP A 396 -31.88 48.43 9.34
N LYS A 397 -32.63 48.74 8.27
CA LYS A 397 -32.97 50.13 7.92
C LYS A 397 -33.71 50.83 9.05
N GLN A 398 -34.71 50.20 9.66
CA GLN A 398 -35.45 50.81 10.78
C GLN A 398 -34.55 51.06 12.00
N LEU A 399 -33.63 50.14 12.32
CA LEU A 399 -32.66 50.33 13.40
C LEU A 399 -31.73 51.51 13.14
N THR A 400 -31.21 51.64 11.92
CA THR A 400 -30.34 52.79 11.56
C THR A 400 -31.06 54.14 11.65
N GLU A 401 -32.35 54.18 11.30
CA GLU A 401 -33.19 55.37 11.43
C GLU A 401 -33.44 55.71 12.92
N LYS A 402 -33.79 54.72 13.74
CA LYS A 402 -33.97 54.88 15.19
C LYS A 402 -32.68 55.36 15.87
N ASP A 403 -31.53 54.82 15.50
CA ASP A 403 -30.23 55.25 16.03
C ASP A 403 -29.93 56.71 15.69
N SER A 404 -30.28 57.14 14.48
CA SER A 404 -30.13 58.54 14.03
C SER A 404 -31.05 59.49 14.82
N GLN A 405 -32.29 59.05 15.12
CA GLN A 405 -33.22 59.79 15.97
C GLN A 405 -32.71 59.89 17.42
N ILE A 406 -32.19 58.80 17.99
CA ILE A 406 -31.61 58.78 19.34
C ILE A 406 -30.42 59.75 19.42
N LYS A 407 -29.51 59.73 18.44
CA LYS A 407 -28.39 60.68 18.37
C LYS A 407 -28.87 62.13 18.35
N THR A 408 -29.91 62.42 17.56
CA THR A 408 -30.50 63.76 17.46
C THR A 408 -31.12 64.20 18.78
N LEU A 409 -31.90 63.34 19.43
CA LEU A 409 -32.51 63.61 20.74
C LEU A 409 -31.44 63.82 21.82
N LYS A 410 -30.39 62.99 21.83
CA LYS A 410 -29.27 63.13 22.77
C LYS A 410 -28.58 64.48 22.61
N LYS A 411 -28.35 64.92 21.36
CA LYS A 411 -27.78 66.25 21.07
C LYS A 411 -28.68 67.38 21.60
N LYS A 412 -30.00 67.31 21.33
CA LYS A 412 -30.98 68.30 21.85
C LYS A 412 -30.99 68.34 23.38
N LEU A 413 -30.97 67.18 24.04
CA LEU A 413 -30.92 67.08 25.50
C LEU A 413 -29.66 67.74 26.08
N GLN A 414 -28.51 67.54 25.43
CA GLN A 414 -27.26 68.20 25.82
C GLN A 414 -27.34 69.72 25.64
N THR A 415 -28.00 70.20 24.58
CA THR A 415 -28.16 71.65 24.35
C THR A 415 -29.07 72.29 25.40
N MET A 416 -30.14 71.60 25.81
CA MET A 416 -31.04 72.08 26.88
C MET A 416 -30.40 72.09 28.27
N LYS A 417 -29.33 71.32 28.52
CA LYS A 417 -28.61 71.34 29.80
C LYS A 417 -27.56 72.45 29.90
N LEU A 418 -27.28 73.15 28.80
CA LEU A 418 -26.31 74.24 28.69
C LEU A 418 -26.97 75.63 28.68
N LEU A 419 -28.31 75.67 28.64
CA LEU A 419 -29.16 76.84 28.89
C LEU A 419 -29.66 76.77 30.32
#